data_AF-H8KPX9-F1
#
_entry.id   AF-H8KPX9-F1
#
_cell.length_a   1.000
_cell.length_b   1.000
_cell.length_c   1.000
_cell.angle_alpha   90.00
_cell.angle_beta   90.00
_cell.angle_gamma   90.00
#
_symmetry.space_group_name_H-M   'P 1'
#
loop_
_entity.id
_entity.type
_entity.pdbx_description
1 polymer ?
#
loop_
_entity_poly.entity_id
_entity_poly.type
_entity_poly.pdbx_seq_one_letter_code
_entity_poly.pdbx_strand_id
1 'polypeptide(L)'
;MKVFLSKIKSSFNIFLLIVVLLLTGGLIILFLPLILLMSSTENSRYNVNRRAYRSYLNSITGTKFFCYNNRTNSQEFIERNILPNLPSDVQLIYLDGKTPLSDYDDEYISMMLYRIKDRGGFPYLLKVVDGELMDCSVNNEFYNVLNQNKSFDKLFKQINSFYGSELSNERNLN
;
A
#
# COMPACT_ATOMS: atom_id res chain seq x y z
N MET A 1 28.92 -60.53 -19.61
CA MET A 1 27.51 -60.11 -19.84
C MET A 1 27.09 -58.89 -19.02
N LYS A 2 27.23 -58.88 -17.67
CA LYS A 2 26.82 -57.74 -16.81
C LYS A 2 27.50 -56.38 -17.15
N VAL A 3 28.81 -56.39 -17.44
CA VAL A 3 29.59 -55.18 -17.77
C VAL A 3 29.20 -54.57 -19.12
N PHE A 4 28.72 -55.39 -20.05
CA PHE A 4 28.26 -54.93 -21.37
C PHE A 4 26.88 -54.28 -21.28
N LEU A 5 25.97 -54.88 -20.51
CA LEU A 5 24.62 -54.34 -20.26
C LEU A 5 24.66 -53.01 -19.49
N SER A 6 25.61 -52.84 -18.55
CA SER A 6 25.76 -51.56 -17.82
C SER A 6 26.26 -50.42 -18.71
N LYS A 7 27.19 -50.71 -19.66
CA LYS A 7 27.66 -49.72 -20.65
C LYS A 7 26.54 -49.28 -21.58
N ILE A 8 25.72 -50.22 -22.09
CA ILE A 8 24.57 -49.91 -22.96
C ILE A 8 23.54 -49.02 -22.24
N LYS A 9 23.21 -49.35 -20.98
CA LYS A 9 22.26 -48.56 -20.18
C LYS A 9 22.78 -47.13 -19.95
N SER A 10 24.08 -46.96 -19.71
CA SER A 10 24.69 -45.64 -19.51
C SER A 10 24.64 -44.78 -20.77
N SER A 11 24.95 -45.35 -21.94
CA SER A 11 24.89 -44.61 -23.22
C SER A 11 23.45 -44.22 -23.59
N PHE A 12 22.48 -45.10 -23.32
CA PHE A 12 21.07 -44.80 -23.54
C PHE A 12 20.57 -43.64 -22.65
N ASN A 13 20.97 -43.61 -21.38
CA ASN A 13 20.62 -42.52 -20.46
C ASN A 13 21.20 -41.17 -20.92
N ILE A 14 22.44 -41.15 -21.44
CA ILE A 14 23.07 -39.94 -21.97
C ILE A 14 22.31 -39.43 -23.21
N PHE A 15 21.94 -40.34 -24.12
CA PHE A 15 21.14 -39.98 -25.28
C PHE A 15 19.77 -39.40 -24.89
N LEU A 16 19.07 -40.04 -23.95
CA LEU A 16 17.79 -39.56 -23.44
C LEU A 16 17.92 -38.16 -22.81
N LEU A 17 18.99 -37.91 -22.05
CA LEU A 17 19.26 -36.60 -21.46
C LEU A 17 19.44 -35.51 -22.54
N ILE A 18 20.17 -35.81 -23.61
CA ILE A 18 20.38 -34.87 -24.74
C ILE A 18 19.04 -34.55 -25.42
N VAL A 19 18.21 -35.58 -25.68
CA VAL A 19 16.89 -35.39 -26.29
C VAL A 19 16.00 -34.52 -25.40
N VAL A 20 15.99 -34.76 -24.09
CA VAL A 20 15.23 -33.94 -23.13
C VAL A 20 15.71 -32.49 -23.14
N LEU A 21 17.02 -32.25 -23.13
CA LEU A 21 17.60 -30.89 -23.18
C LEU A 21 17.26 -30.14 -24.48
N LEU A 22 17.22 -30.84 -25.61
CA LEU A 22 16.83 -30.24 -26.89
C LEU A 22 15.35 -29.87 -26.92
N LEU A 23 14.48 -30.74 -26.38
CA LEU A 23 13.05 -30.47 -26.31
C LEU A 23 12.74 -29.31 -25.35
N THR A 24 13.36 -29.28 -24.17
CA THR A 24 13.17 -28.18 -23.21
C THR A 24 13.77 -26.87 -23.72
N GLY A 25 14.96 -26.92 -24.33
CA GLY A 25 15.59 -25.76 -24.95
C GLY A 25 14.75 -25.18 -26.09
N GLY A 26 14.20 -26.05 -26.96
CA GLY A 26 13.29 -25.65 -28.04
C GLY A 26 12.01 -25.00 -27.52
N LEU A 27 11.42 -25.54 -26.44
CA LEU A 27 10.25 -24.94 -25.78
C LEU A 27 10.56 -23.55 -25.22
N ILE A 28 11.71 -23.35 -24.56
CA ILE A 28 12.11 -22.04 -24.04
C ILE A 28 12.25 -21.02 -25.17
N ILE A 29 12.92 -21.39 -26.28
CA ILE A 29 13.09 -20.51 -27.45
C ILE A 29 11.74 -20.16 -28.08
N LEU A 30 10.81 -21.12 -28.17
CA LEU A 30 9.47 -20.91 -28.71
C LEU A 30 8.67 -19.89 -27.88
N PHE A 31 8.76 -19.95 -26.55
CA PHE A 31 8.01 -19.07 -25.65
C PHE A 31 8.73 -17.76 -25.28
N LEU A 32 10.02 -17.63 -25.59
CA LEU A 32 10.81 -16.42 -25.34
C LEU A 32 10.16 -15.12 -25.87
N PRO A 33 9.67 -15.03 -27.12
CA PRO A 33 9.04 -13.81 -27.61
C PRO A 33 7.75 -13.45 -26.86
N LEU A 34 6.97 -14.44 -26.40
CA LEU A 34 5.76 -14.20 -25.61
C LEU A 34 6.10 -13.63 -24.22
N ILE A 35 7.15 -14.14 -23.59
CA ILE A 35 7.64 -13.66 -22.28
C ILE A 35 8.12 -12.20 -22.40
N LEU A 36 8.84 -11.87 -23.47
CA LEU A 36 9.33 -10.50 -23.73
C LEU A 36 8.18 -9.51 -23.98
N LEU A 37 7.15 -9.93 -24.72
CA LEU A 37 5.97 -9.09 -24.97
C LEU A 37 5.19 -8.77 -23.68
N MET A 38 5.02 -9.75 -22.79
CA MET A 38 4.37 -9.51 -21.49
C MET A 38 5.16 -8.52 -20.64
N SER A 39 6.50 -8.67 -20.57
CA SER A 39 7.37 -7.80 -19.76
C SER A 39 7.37 -6.32 -20.20
N SER A 40 7.26 -6.04 -21.49
CA SER A 40 7.37 -4.67 -22.01
C SER A 40 6.19 -3.77 -21.62
N THR A 41 4.97 -4.30 -21.60
CA THR A 41 3.75 -3.51 -21.35
C THR A 41 3.58 -3.08 -19.88
N GLU A 42 4.10 -3.87 -18.94
CA GLU A 42 3.94 -3.62 -17.50
C GLU A 42 4.78 -2.43 -17.04
N ASN A 43 6.02 -2.30 -17.54
CA ASN A 43 6.91 -1.21 -17.16
C ASN A 43 6.41 0.17 -17.62
N SER A 44 5.80 0.27 -18.80
CA SER A 44 5.27 1.55 -19.30
C SER A 44 4.07 2.03 -18.48
N ARG A 45 3.11 1.13 -18.21
CA ARG A 45 1.93 1.43 -17.39
C ARG A 45 2.32 1.77 -15.95
N TYR A 46 3.28 1.06 -15.37
CA TYR A 46 3.79 1.35 -14.04
C TYR A 46 4.35 2.77 -13.92
N ASN A 47 5.17 3.20 -14.89
CA ASN A 47 5.80 4.53 -14.88
C ASN A 47 4.80 5.67 -15.14
N VAL A 48 3.76 5.44 -15.95
CA VAL A 48 2.67 6.41 -16.15
C VAL A 48 1.84 6.54 -14.87
N ASN A 49 1.44 5.42 -14.26
CA ASN A 49 0.65 5.43 -13.02
C ASN A 49 1.40 6.09 -11.86
N ARG A 50 2.73 5.89 -11.77
CA ARG A 50 3.56 6.56 -10.76
C ARG A 50 3.59 8.08 -10.94
N ARG A 51 3.69 8.56 -12.19
CA ARG A 51 3.69 10.01 -12.49
C ARG A 51 2.31 10.63 -12.25
N ALA A 52 1.25 9.94 -12.66
CA ALA A 52 -0.12 10.37 -12.41
C ALA A 52 -0.41 10.47 -10.90
N TYR A 53 -0.06 9.43 -10.14
CA TYR A 53 -0.20 9.44 -8.68
C TYR A 53 0.61 10.56 -8.00
N ARG A 54 1.86 10.79 -8.42
CA ARG A 54 2.66 11.90 -7.87
C ARG A 54 2.05 13.26 -8.21
N SER A 55 1.54 13.43 -9.43
CA SER A 55 0.86 14.66 -9.84
C SER A 55 -0.41 14.88 -9.04
N TYR A 56 -1.14 13.81 -8.75
CA TYR A 56 -2.29 13.82 -7.86
C TYR A 56 -1.90 14.26 -6.44
N LEU A 57 -0.90 13.63 -5.81
CA LEU A 57 -0.42 14.04 -4.49
C LEU A 57 0.02 15.52 -4.45
N ASN A 58 0.69 15.99 -5.49
CA ASN A 58 1.04 17.40 -5.60
C ASN A 58 -0.21 18.31 -5.64
N SER A 59 -1.28 17.89 -6.31
CA SER A 59 -2.54 18.66 -6.39
C SER A 59 -3.30 18.76 -5.07
N ILE A 60 -3.07 17.81 -4.14
CA ILE A 60 -3.70 17.77 -2.81
C ILE A 60 -2.69 18.00 -1.68
N THR A 61 -1.54 18.63 -1.99
CA THR A 61 -0.53 18.95 -0.97
C THR A 61 -1.10 19.94 0.05
N GLY A 62 -0.82 19.70 1.33
CA GLY A 62 -1.41 20.41 2.47
C GLY A 62 -2.69 19.78 3.00
N THR A 63 -3.31 18.84 2.27
CA THR A 63 -4.52 18.16 2.75
C THR A 63 -4.20 17.15 3.85
N LYS A 64 -5.02 17.17 4.90
CA LYS A 64 -4.99 16.25 6.04
C LYS A 64 -6.20 15.35 5.97
N PHE A 65 -6.02 14.06 6.23
CA PHE A 65 -7.10 13.08 6.21
C PHE A 65 -7.15 12.27 7.49
N PHE A 66 -8.35 12.14 8.05
CA PHE A 66 -8.66 11.13 9.04
C PHE A 66 -9.35 9.94 8.36
N CYS A 67 -8.75 8.76 8.48
CA CYS A 67 -9.21 7.55 7.81
C CYS A 67 -9.71 6.52 8.82
N TYR A 68 -10.91 6.00 8.60
CA TYR A 68 -11.52 4.97 9.44
C TYR A 68 -12.33 3.99 8.60
N ASN A 69 -12.72 2.85 9.19
CA ASN A 69 -13.40 1.78 8.46
C ASN A 69 -14.77 1.44 9.06
N ASN A 70 -15.52 0.60 8.37
CA ASN A 70 -16.87 0.15 8.71
C ASN A 70 -16.96 -0.89 9.84
N ARG A 71 -15.93 -1.03 10.71
CA ARG A 71 -16.02 -1.94 11.86
C ARG A 71 -17.02 -1.36 12.86
N THR A 72 -18.21 -1.95 12.98
CA THR A 72 -19.40 -1.41 13.68
C THR A 72 -19.11 -0.65 14.98
N ASN A 73 -18.55 -1.31 16.00
CA ASN A 73 -18.28 -0.65 17.29
C ASN A 73 -17.24 0.48 17.19
N SER A 74 -16.26 0.32 16.30
CA SER A 74 -15.23 1.33 16.06
C SER A 74 -15.83 2.54 15.35
N GLN A 75 -16.65 2.31 14.32
CA GLN A 75 -17.27 3.35 13.51
C GLN A 75 -18.18 4.23 14.36
N GLU A 76 -19.14 3.65 15.07
CA GLU A 76 -20.08 4.43 15.89
C GLU A 76 -19.35 5.27 16.95
N PHE A 77 -18.28 4.71 17.53
CA PHE A 77 -17.49 5.42 18.52
C PHE A 77 -16.73 6.60 17.91
N ILE A 78 -16.10 6.41 16.74
CA ILE A 78 -15.39 7.45 16.01
C ILE A 78 -16.33 8.59 15.65
N GLU A 79 -17.49 8.28 15.06
CA GLU A 79 -18.47 9.27 14.60
C GLU A 79 -19.03 10.11 15.76
N ARG A 80 -19.27 9.49 16.92
CA ARG A 80 -19.83 10.21 18.07
C ARG A 80 -18.80 11.00 18.87
N ASN A 81 -17.57 10.51 18.99
CA ASN A 81 -16.61 11.03 19.97
C ASN A 81 -15.37 11.67 19.35
N ILE A 82 -14.96 11.24 18.17
CA ILE A 82 -13.70 11.69 17.54
C ILE A 82 -14.00 12.73 16.48
N LEU A 83 -14.86 12.43 15.50
CA LEU A 83 -15.14 13.34 14.38
C LEU A 83 -15.57 14.75 14.81
N PRO A 84 -16.44 14.95 15.82
CA PRO A 84 -16.87 16.29 16.23
C PRO A 84 -15.74 17.15 16.82
N ASN A 85 -14.64 16.51 17.23
CA ASN A 85 -13.50 17.15 17.87
C ASN A 85 -12.27 17.21 16.94
N LEU A 86 -12.40 16.74 15.70
CA LEU A 86 -11.35 16.89 14.71
C LEU A 86 -11.27 18.35 14.24
N PRO A 87 -10.06 18.85 13.91
CA PRO A 87 -9.92 20.13 13.25
C PRO A 87 -10.75 20.19 11.96
N SER A 88 -11.36 21.34 11.68
CA SER A 88 -12.29 21.50 10.56
C SER A 88 -11.63 21.40 9.17
N ASP A 89 -10.31 21.53 9.10
CA ASP A 89 -9.51 21.37 7.90
C ASP A 89 -9.19 19.90 7.57
N VAL A 90 -9.45 18.97 8.51
CA VAL A 90 -9.23 17.53 8.31
C VAL A 90 -10.36 16.93 7.50
N GLN A 91 -10.01 16.38 6.35
CA GLN A 91 -10.90 15.67 5.44
C GLN A 91 -11.12 14.23 5.90
N LEU A 92 -12.23 13.63 5.51
CA LEU A 92 -12.58 12.26 5.91
C LEU A 92 -12.40 11.29 4.75
N ILE A 93 -11.84 10.13 5.06
CA ILE A 93 -11.86 8.96 4.17
C ILE A 93 -12.46 7.81 4.96
N TYR A 94 -13.70 7.46 4.62
CA TYR A 94 -14.39 6.33 5.22
C TYR A 94 -14.21 5.09 4.33
N LEU A 95 -13.74 3.99 4.90
CA LEU A 95 -13.56 2.74 4.18
C LEU A 95 -14.75 1.80 4.43
N ASP A 96 -15.64 1.68 3.44
CA ASP A 96 -16.70 0.68 3.43
C ASP A 96 -16.19 -0.62 2.78
N GLY A 97 -15.76 -1.56 3.63
CA GLY A 97 -15.12 -2.79 3.19
C GLY A 97 -13.78 -2.52 2.50
N LYS A 98 -13.77 -2.54 1.16
CA LYS A 98 -12.59 -2.24 0.33
C LYS A 98 -12.74 -0.95 -0.47
N THR A 99 -13.87 -0.28 -0.35
CA THR A 99 -14.21 0.90 -1.15
C THR A 99 -13.99 2.15 -0.29
N PRO A 100 -13.04 3.04 -0.64
CA PRO A 100 -12.94 4.33 0.02
C PRO A 100 -14.10 5.22 -0.41
N LEU A 101 -14.64 5.97 0.54
CA LEU A 101 -15.69 6.96 0.34
C LEU A 101 -15.15 8.31 0.84
N SER A 102 -15.05 9.28 -0.08
CA SER A 102 -14.57 10.63 0.16
C SER A 102 -14.94 11.56 -1.01
N ASP A 103 -14.69 12.85 -0.88
CA ASP A 103 -14.86 13.83 -1.97
C ASP A 103 -13.73 13.79 -3.03
N TYR A 104 -12.86 12.80 -2.95
CA TYR A 104 -11.65 12.64 -3.75
C TYR A 104 -11.76 11.45 -4.69
N ASP A 105 -10.86 11.39 -5.68
CA ASP A 105 -10.83 10.32 -6.68
C ASP A 105 -10.52 8.95 -6.04
N ASP A 106 -11.46 8.02 -6.17
CA ASP A 106 -11.40 6.69 -5.55
C ASP A 106 -10.16 5.88 -5.96
N GLU A 107 -9.67 6.02 -7.20
CA GLU A 107 -8.49 5.29 -7.67
C GLU A 107 -7.24 5.75 -6.91
N TYR A 108 -7.06 7.07 -6.80
CA TYR A 108 -5.90 7.63 -6.11
C TYR A 108 -6.00 7.50 -4.59
N ILE A 109 -7.20 7.59 -4.00
CA ILE A 109 -7.40 7.31 -2.58
C ILE A 109 -7.12 5.84 -2.27
N SER A 110 -7.61 4.91 -3.11
CA SER A 110 -7.27 3.49 -2.97
C SER A 110 -5.76 3.26 -3.03
N MET A 111 -5.07 3.93 -3.96
CA MET A 111 -3.62 3.85 -4.06
C MET A 111 -2.91 4.46 -2.84
N MET A 112 -3.45 5.55 -2.28
CA MET A 112 -2.95 6.19 -1.07
C MET A 112 -3.04 5.25 0.14
N LEU A 113 -4.22 4.64 0.35
CA LEU A 113 -4.44 3.67 1.42
C LEU A 113 -3.55 2.42 1.27
N TYR A 114 -3.35 1.94 0.04
CA TYR A 114 -2.45 0.81 -0.23
C TYR A 114 -0.97 1.13 0.05
N ARG A 115 -0.57 2.40 -0.01
CA ARG A 115 0.81 2.86 0.17
C ARG A 115 1.14 3.28 1.60
N ILE A 116 0.19 3.20 2.54
CA ILE A 116 0.42 3.44 3.97
C ILE A 116 1.58 2.56 4.44
N LYS A 117 2.59 3.17 5.07
CA LYS A 117 3.79 2.47 5.55
C LYS A 117 3.58 1.90 6.93
N ASP A 118 2.87 2.63 7.79
CA ASP A 118 2.52 2.23 9.13
C ASP A 118 1.49 1.10 9.08
N ARG A 119 1.88 -0.09 9.52
CA ARG A 119 1.03 -1.29 9.49
C ARG A 119 0.22 -1.47 10.79
N GLY A 120 0.00 -0.39 11.54
CA GLY A 120 -0.71 -0.40 12.83
C GLY A 120 -2.22 -0.66 12.76
N GLY A 121 -2.85 -0.55 11.58
CA GLY A 121 -4.29 -0.71 11.39
C GLY A 121 -5.09 0.58 11.60
N PHE A 122 -6.38 0.55 11.29
CA PHE A 122 -7.27 1.72 11.40
C PHE A 122 -7.63 2.04 12.86
N PRO A 123 -7.85 3.33 13.22
CA PRO A 123 -7.85 4.48 12.33
C PRO A 123 -6.45 5.02 12.00
N TYR A 124 -6.35 5.69 10.85
CA TYR A 124 -5.13 6.30 10.35
C TYR A 124 -5.28 7.82 10.22
N LEU A 125 -4.18 8.51 10.47
CA LEU A 125 -3.99 9.91 10.15
C LEU A 125 -3.07 9.97 8.94
N LEU A 126 -3.50 10.69 7.90
CA LEU A 126 -2.71 10.92 6.71
C LEU A 126 -2.56 12.42 6.49
N LYS A 127 -1.47 12.82 5.86
CA LYS A 127 -1.30 14.17 5.34
C LYS A 127 -0.35 14.15 4.15
N VAL A 128 -0.56 15.06 3.21
CA VAL A 128 0.28 15.15 2.01
C VAL A 128 1.19 16.36 2.13
N VAL A 129 2.51 16.12 2.16
CA VAL A 129 3.54 17.16 2.33
C VAL A 129 4.53 17.02 1.19
N ASP A 130 4.75 18.10 0.43
CA ASP A 130 5.68 18.15 -0.69
C ASP A 130 5.53 16.99 -1.70
N GLY A 131 4.28 16.60 -1.99
CA GLY A 131 3.98 15.49 -2.89
C GLY A 131 4.24 14.10 -2.32
N GLU A 132 4.49 13.97 -1.02
CA GLU A 132 4.66 12.72 -0.31
C GLU A 132 3.51 12.46 0.68
N LEU A 133 3.10 11.20 0.79
CA LEU A 133 2.15 10.75 1.79
C LEU A 133 2.87 10.48 3.10
N MET A 134 2.50 11.22 4.14
CA MET A 134 2.84 10.92 5.54
C MET A 134 1.67 10.21 6.19
N ASP A 135 1.95 9.16 6.95
CA ASP A 135 0.94 8.30 7.56
C ASP A 135 1.29 7.92 9.01
N CYS A 136 0.27 7.82 9.86
CA CYS A 136 0.40 7.39 11.24
C CYS A 136 -0.90 6.70 11.70
N SER A 137 -0.79 5.48 12.20
CA SER A 137 -1.86 4.76 12.89
C SER A 137 -2.03 5.30 14.30
N VAL A 138 -3.29 5.55 14.67
CA VAL A 138 -3.68 5.81 16.06
C VAL A 138 -4.41 4.61 16.68
N ASN A 139 -4.35 3.44 16.04
CA ASN A 139 -5.07 2.23 16.44
C ASN A 139 -4.87 1.89 17.93
N ASN A 140 -3.63 1.89 18.40
CA ASN A 140 -3.31 1.53 19.78
C ASN A 140 -3.99 2.48 20.79
N GLU A 141 -3.83 3.79 20.60
CA GLU A 141 -4.46 4.76 21.51
C GLU A 141 -5.98 4.81 21.34
N PHE A 142 -6.47 4.56 20.13
CA PHE A 142 -7.89 4.43 19.86
C PHE A 142 -8.52 3.27 20.65
N TYR A 143 -7.95 2.06 20.59
CA TYR A 143 -8.48 0.91 21.32
C TYR A 143 -8.21 0.97 22.83
N ASN A 144 -7.18 1.71 23.26
CA ASN A 144 -7.02 2.07 24.67
C ASN A 144 -8.23 2.86 25.19
N VAL A 145 -8.71 3.84 24.42
CA VAL A 145 -9.90 4.61 24.80
C VAL A 145 -11.15 3.74 24.68
N LEU A 146 -11.38 3.12 23.53
CA LEU A 146 -12.60 2.36 23.23
C LEU A 146 -12.83 1.18 24.19
N ASN A 147 -11.79 0.37 24.46
CA ASN A 147 -11.95 -0.88 25.21
C ASN A 147 -11.56 -0.76 26.68
N GLN A 148 -10.68 0.17 27.04
CA GLN A 148 -10.13 0.27 28.39
C GLN A 148 -10.63 1.51 29.14
N ASN A 149 -11.57 2.27 28.56
CA ASN A 149 -12.13 3.51 29.13
C ASN A 149 -11.04 4.49 29.60
N LYS A 150 -9.90 4.51 28.90
CA LYS A 150 -8.82 5.47 29.16
C LYS A 150 -9.24 6.86 28.68
N SER A 151 -8.58 7.89 29.22
CA SER A 151 -8.85 9.27 28.79
C SER A 151 -8.48 9.48 27.33
N PHE A 152 -9.22 10.38 26.67
CA PHE A 152 -8.97 10.78 25.29
C PHE A 152 -7.67 11.58 25.10
N ASP A 153 -7.05 12.04 26.19
CA ASP A 153 -5.93 12.99 26.16
C ASP A 153 -4.77 12.50 25.29
N LYS A 154 -4.39 11.21 25.42
CA LYS A 154 -3.30 10.63 24.65
C LYS A 154 -3.64 10.54 23.16
N LEU A 155 -4.86 10.11 22.85
CA LEU A 155 -5.35 9.98 21.48
C LEU A 155 -5.37 11.35 20.79
N PHE A 156 -6.01 12.36 21.40
CA PHE A 156 -6.06 13.70 20.82
C PHE A 156 -4.69 14.38 20.80
N LYS A 157 -3.82 14.13 21.78
CA LYS A 157 -2.43 14.61 21.72
C LYS A 157 -1.70 14.04 20.51
N GLN A 158 -1.87 12.76 20.21
CA GLN A 158 -1.26 12.13 19.04
C GLN A 158 -1.82 12.72 17.74
N ILE A 159 -3.15 12.85 17.64
CA ILE A 159 -3.84 13.47 16.48
C ILE A 159 -3.32 14.89 16.23
N ASN A 160 -3.35 15.73 17.27
CA ASN A 160 -2.96 17.13 17.16
C ASN A 160 -1.45 17.28 16.86
N SER A 161 -0.60 16.42 17.43
CA SER A 161 0.84 16.43 17.15
C SER A 161 1.13 16.06 15.69
N PHE A 162 0.41 15.10 15.12
CA PHE A 162 0.61 14.69 13.74
C PHE A 162 0.24 15.81 12.76
N TYR A 163 -0.93 16.44 12.96
CA TYR A 163 -1.41 17.52 12.09
C TYR A 163 -0.73 18.88 12.35
N GLY A 164 -0.20 19.13 13.55
CA GLY A 164 0.43 20.40 13.91
C GLY A 164 1.92 20.52 13.55
N SER A 165 2.58 19.43 13.18
CA SER A 165 4.04 19.36 12.95
C SER A 165 4.56 20.12 11.71
N GLU A 166 3.71 20.81 10.95
CA GLU A 166 4.09 21.58 9.75
C GLU A 166 4.46 23.06 10.02
N LEU A 167 4.10 23.61 11.18
CA LEU A 167 4.33 25.03 11.52
C LEU A 167 5.76 25.40 11.97
N SER A 168 6.73 24.48 11.84
CA SER A 168 8.13 24.69 12.22
C SER A 168 9.09 24.92 11.05
N ASN A 169 8.71 24.60 9.81
CA ASN A 169 9.62 24.77 8.66
C ASN A 169 9.47 26.13 7.94
N GLU A 170 8.33 26.81 8.06
CA GLU A 170 8.11 28.13 7.45
C GLU A 170 8.70 29.31 8.27
N ARG A 171 9.14 29.07 9.52
CA ARG A 171 9.70 30.11 10.39
C ARG A 171 11.22 30.29 10.30
N ASN A 172 11.89 29.59 9.38
CA ASN A 172 13.35 29.70 9.15
C ASN A 172 13.71 30.39 7.83
N LEU A 173 12.77 31.10 7.19
CA LEU A 173 12.99 31.78 5.91
C LEU A 173 12.60 33.27 5.90
N ASN A 174 12.44 33.90 7.08
CA ASN A 174 12.32 35.36 7.22
C ASN A 174 13.44 35.93 8.08
#